data_AF-A0A7I4YW38-F1
#
_entry.id   AF-A0A7I4YW38-F1
#
_cell.length_a   1.000
_cell.length_b   1.000
_cell.length_c   1.000
_cell.angle_alpha   90.00
_cell.angle_beta   90.00
_cell.angle_gamma   90.00
#
_symmetry.space_group_name_H-M   'P 1'
#
loop_
_entity.id
_entity.type
_entity.pdbx_description
1 polymer ?
#
loop_
_entity_poly.entity_id
_entity_poly.type
_entity_poly.pdbx_seq_one_letter_code
_entity_poly.pdbx_strand_id
1 'polypeptide(L)' 'MKEHNEPLEENVDQLTQWRERCADHVSDLKSVLDECNDRVNSRTNTEETCHQEMSDFIHHLDECAMPKAFAALK' A
#
# COMPACT_ATOMS: atom_id res chain seq x y z
N MET A 1 12.39 3.79 10.27
CA MET A 1 11.65 4.55 9.25
C MET A 1 12.68 5.20 8.34
N LYS A 2 12.68 4.93 7.03
CA LYS A 2 13.56 5.64 6.09
C LYS A 2 12.91 6.99 5.77
N GLU A 3 13.62 8.09 6.05
CA GLU A 3 13.17 9.40 5.58
C GLU A 3 13.35 9.49 4.07
N HIS A 4 12.25 9.52 3.32
CA HIS A 4 12.27 9.77 1.88
C HIS A 4 12.21 11.28 1.65
N ASN A 5 13.39 11.91 1.70
CA ASN A 5 13.58 13.36 1.57
C ASN A 5 13.75 13.82 0.11
N GLU A 6 13.59 12.92 -0.86
CA GLU A 6 13.64 13.25 -2.28
C GLU A 6 12.46 14.17 -2.66
N PRO A 7 12.65 15.20 -3.48
CA PRO A 7 11.55 16.01 -3.98
C PRO A 7 10.48 15.14 -4.67
N LEU A 8 9.21 15.55 -4.57
CA LEU A 8 8.15 14.92 -5.36
C LEU A 8 8.27 15.39 -6.82
N GLU A 9 8.00 14.48 -7.74
CA GLU A 9 7.91 14.79 -9.16
C GLU A 9 6.70 15.71 -9.42
N GLU A 10 6.93 16.78 -10.17
CA GLU A 10 5.89 17.75 -10.51
C GLU A 10 4.91 17.16 -11.54
N ASN A 11 3.62 17.44 -11.39
CA ASN A 11 2.52 16.90 -12.20
C ASN A 11 2.27 15.39 -12.05
N VAL A 12 2.90 14.73 -11.08
CA VAL A 12 2.61 13.35 -10.68
C VAL A 12 1.78 13.35 -9.40
N ASP A 13 0.79 12.46 -9.29
CA ASP A 13 -0.06 12.36 -8.09
C ASP A 13 0.77 12.13 -6.82
N GLN A 14 0.60 13.03 -5.86
CA GLN A 14 1.39 13.04 -4.64
C GLN A 14 1.05 11.85 -3.75
N LEU A 15 -0.21 11.41 -3.74
CA LEU A 15 -0.62 10.25 -2.97
C LEU A 15 0.09 8.98 -3.46
N THR A 16 0.13 8.77 -4.77
CA THR A 16 0.84 7.63 -5.38
C THR A 16 2.31 7.63 -5.02
N GLN A 17 3.00 8.77 -5.18
CA GLN A 17 4.42 8.89 -4.80
C GLN A 17 4.67 8.60 -3.32
N TRP A 18 3.80 9.08 -2.42
CA TRP A 18 3.95 8.80 -1.00
C TRP A 18 3.60 7.35 -0.62
N ARG A 19 2.65 6.72 -1.31
CA ARG A 19 2.37 5.29 -1.14
C ARG A 19 3.58 4.43 -1.53
N GLU A 20 4.26 4.75 -2.63
CA GLU A 20 5.50 4.05 -3.03
C GLU A 20 6.58 4.18 -1.95
N ARG A 21 6.80 5.40 -1.45
CA ARG A 21 7.78 5.68 -0.38
C ARG A 21 7.42 5.01 0.96
N CYS A 22 6.13 4.76 1.20
CA CYS A 22 5.63 4.09 2.39
C CYS A 22 5.52 2.57 2.23
N ALA A 23 5.72 2.01 1.03
CA ALA A 23 5.51 0.59 0.76
C ALA A 23 6.43 -0.32 1.61
N ASP A 24 7.68 0.08 1.84
CA ASP A 24 8.63 -0.63 2.70
C ASP A 24 8.06 -0.85 4.12
N HIS A 25 7.23 0.06 4.63
CA HIS A 25 6.67 0.01 5.99
C HIS A 25 5.57 -1.03 6.16
N VAL A 26 4.94 -1.45 5.07
CA VAL A 26 3.82 -2.40 5.05
C VAL A 26 4.17 -3.66 4.26
N SER A 27 5.47 -3.92 4.09
CA SER A 27 5.98 -5.08 3.34
C SER A 27 5.45 -6.40 3.89
N ASP A 28 5.41 -6.58 5.21
CA ASP A 28 4.83 -7.78 5.85
C ASP A 28 3.34 -7.97 5.52
N LEU A 29 2.55 -6.89 5.58
CA LEU A 29 1.12 -6.92 5.24
C LEU A 29 0.91 -7.19 3.74
N LYS A 30 1.79 -6.66 2.89
CA LYS A 30 1.78 -6.95 1.46
C LYS A 30 2.07 -8.43 1.20
N SER A 31 3.03 -9.02 1.91
CA SER A 31 3.32 -10.46 1.81
C SER A 31 2.12 -11.31 2.22
N VAL A 32 1.42 -10.97 3.31
CA VAL A 32 0.20 -11.68 3.73
C VAL A 32 -0.91 -11.57 2.68
N LEU A 33 -1.12 -10.39 2.11
CA LEU A 33 -2.05 -10.19 1.00
C LEU A 33 -1.68 -11.02 -0.23
N ASP A 34 -0.40 -11.09 -0.58
CA ASP A 34 0.08 -11.87 -1.72
C ASP A 34 -0.09 -13.37 -1.51
N GLU A 35 0.21 -13.87 -0.31
CA GLU A 35 -0.05 -15.27 0.06
C GLU A 35 -1.53 -15.62 -0.02
N CYS A 36 -2.43 -14.71 0.38
CA CYS A 36 -3.86 -14.90 0.18
C CYS A 36 -4.22 -14.95 -1.31
N ASN A 37 -3.72 -14.01 -2.11
CA ASN A 37 -3.98 -13.96 -3.55
C ASN A 37 -3.52 -15.24 -4.25
N ASP A 38 -2.34 -15.75 -3.92
CA ASP A 38 -1.83 -17.02 -4.46
C ASP A 38 -2.74 -18.19 -4.09
N ARG A 39 -3.21 -18.25 -2.85
CA ARG A 39 -4.14 -19.29 -2.39
C ARG A 39 -5.48 -19.23 -3.12
N VAL A 40 -6.08 -18.04 -3.26
CA VAL A 40 -7.35 -17.86 -3.98
C VAL A 40 -7.19 -18.19 -5.46
N ASN A 41 -6.13 -17.70 -6.11
CA ASN A 41 -5.88 -17.93 -7.53
C ASN A 41 -5.51 -19.39 -7.84
N SER A 42 -4.97 -20.13 -6.88
CA SER A 42 -4.67 -21.56 -7.04
C SER A 42 -5.91 -22.46 -7.05
N ARG A 43 -7.07 -21.96 -6.62
CA ARG A 43 -8.31 -22.74 -6.49
C ARG A 43 -9.28 -22.44 -7.63
N THR A 44 -9.84 -23.50 -8.21
CA THR A 44 -10.84 -23.39 -9.29
C THR A 44 -12.25 -23.09 -8.80
N ASN A 45 -12.55 -23.37 -7.52
CA ASN A 45 -13.84 -23.07 -6.90
C ASN A 45 -13.62 -22.84 -5.40
N THR A 46 -13.63 -21.57 -4.96
CA THR A 46 -13.43 -21.19 -3.56
C THR A 46 -14.30 -19.97 -3.22
N GLU A 47 -14.85 -19.94 -2.01
CA GLU A 47 -15.54 -18.78 -1.45
C GLU A 47 -14.60 -17.85 -0.68
N GLU A 48 -13.31 -18.19 -0.65
CA GLU A 48 -12.28 -17.41 0.01
C GLU A 48 -12.04 -16.08 -0.71
N THR A 49 -11.91 -15.00 0.06
CA THR A 49 -11.60 -13.65 -0.46
C THR A 49 -10.47 -13.04 0.35
N CYS A 50 -9.67 -12.17 -0.28
CA CYS A 50 -8.56 -11.47 0.37
C CYS A 50 -8.92 -10.05 0.81
N HIS A 51 -10.21 -9.79 1.09
CA HIS A 51 -10.70 -8.45 1.40
C HIS A 51 -10.12 -7.92 2.72
N GLN A 52 -9.96 -8.79 3.72
CA GLN A 52 -9.41 -8.41 5.02
C GLN A 52 -7.94 -7.99 4.87
N GLU A 53 -7.12 -8.82 4.25
CA GLU A 53 -5.70 -8.57 4.00
C GLU A 53 -5.50 -7.32 3.14
N MET A 54 -6.36 -7.12 2.14
CA MET A 54 -6.36 -5.91 1.31
C MET A 54 -6.68 -4.66 2.15
N SER A 55 -7.70 -4.73 3.01
CA SER A 55 -8.10 -3.61 3.86
C SER A 55 -7.00 -3.25 4.85
N ASP A 56 -6.38 -4.25 5.48
CA ASP A 56 -5.29 -4.06 6.44
C ASP A 56 -4.05 -3.45 5.76
N PHE A 57 -3.67 -3.96 4.58
CA PHE A 57 -2.57 -3.40 3.79
C PHE A 57 -2.82 -1.93 3.42
N ILE A 58 -4.00 -1.60 2.87
CA ILE A 58 -4.34 -0.23 2.46
C ILE A 58 -4.40 0.69 3.67
N HIS A 59 -5.01 0.27 4.77
CA HIS A 59 -5.14 1.07 5.98
C HIS A 59 -3.78 1.53 6.50
N HIS A 60 -2.86 0.59 6.71
CA HIS A 60 -1.53 0.93 7.24
C HIS A 60 -0.64 1.65 6.22
N LEU A 61 -0.84 1.40 4.92
CA LEU A 61 -0.16 2.16 3.88
C LEU A 61 -0.58 3.64 3.93
N ASP A 62 -1.89 3.88 4.05
CA ASP A 62 -2.47 5.22 4.07
C ASP A 62 -2.23 5.97 5.38
N GLU A 63 -2.13 5.28 6.52
CA GLU A 63 -1.65 5.87 7.78
C GLU A 63 -0.30 6.57 7.59
N CYS A 64 0.58 5.99 6.76
CA CYS A 64 1.87 6.59 6.42
C CYS A 64 1.76 7.65 5.32
N ALA A 65 1.06 7.35 4.22
CA ALA A 65 1.12 8.14 2.99
C ALA A 65 0.23 9.39 3.06
N MET A 66 -0.99 9.27 3.59
CA MET A 66 -2.01 10.31 3.49
C MET A 66 -1.58 11.63 4.16
N PRO A 67 -1.09 11.66 5.41
CA PRO A 67 -0.68 12.92 6.04
C PRO A 67 0.40 13.67 5.23
N LYS A 68 1.32 12.94 4.59
CA LYS A 68 2.41 13.50 3.79
C LYS A 68 1.91 13.98 2.42
N ALA A 69 1.01 13.22 1.80
CA ALA A 69 0.37 13.61 0.55
C ALA A 69 -0.46 14.88 0.74
N PHE A 70 -1.29 14.95 1.78
CA PHE A 70 -2.07 16.16 2.08
C PHE A 70 -1.19 17.39 2.37
N ALA A 71 -0.06 17.21 3.05
CA ALA A 71 0.89 18.29 3.30
C ALA A 71 1.59 18.78 2.02
N ALA A 72 1.61 17.98 0.95
CA ALA A 72 2.22 18.33 -0.33
C ALA A 72 1.24 19.02 -1.30
N LEU A 73 -0.08 18.95 -1.06
CA LEU A 73 -1.09 19.54 -1.94
C LEU A 73 -0.92 21.07 -2.00
N LYS A 74 -1.04 21.62 -3.22
CA LYS A 74 -1.03 23.06 -3.49
C LYS A 74 -2.44 23.65 -3.51
#